data_AF-A0A2V8PWX0-F1
#
_entry.id   AF-A0A2V8PWX0-F1
#
_cell.length_a   1.000
_cell.length_b   1.000
_cell.length_c   1.000
_cell.angle_alpha   90.00
_cell.angle_beta   90.00
_cell.angle_gamma   90.00
#
_symmetry.space_group_name_H-M   'P 1'
#
loop_
_entity.id
_entity.type
_entity.pdbx_description
1 polymer ?
#
loop_
_entity_poly.entity_id
_entity_poly.type
_entity_poly.pdbx_seq_one_letter_code
_entity_poly.pdbx_strand_id
1 'polypeptide(L)'
;KQKDFQIFYDALPILGRDGTLFDIQPQSPAAGKVHAKTGTFSTYDPLNRRLLVTGKGLAGYLTTHSGEHLAFAIYVNNVSVPVERDAVKRITGQALGEIAAAAY
;
A
#
# COMPACT_ATOMS: atom_id res chain seq x y z
N LYS A 1 24.09 7.65 -8.79
CA LYS A 1 22.84 7.14 -9.41
C LYS A 1 23.02 5.65 -9.67
N GLN A 2 22.07 4.81 -9.24
CA GLN A 2 22.11 3.36 -9.45
C GLN A 2 21.61 3.07 -10.89
N LYS A 3 22.30 2.20 -11.64
CA LYS A 3 22.09 2.00 -13.09
C LYS A 3 20.73 1.40 -13.47
N ASP A 4 20.19 0.57 -12.59
CA ASP A 4 18.95 -0.20 -12.77
C ASP A 4 17.75 0.43 -12.03
N PHE A 5 17.92 1.63 -11.46
CA PHE A 5 16.89 2.26 -10.64
C PHE A 5 15.59 2.46 -11.43
N GLN A 6 15.70 2.87 -12.70
CA GLN A 6 14.53 3.06 -13.54
C GLN A 6 13.78 1.74 -13.77
N ILE A 7 14.51 0.64 -14.03
CA ILE A 7 13.93 -0.69 -14.19
C ILE A 7 13.23 -1.14 -12.90
N PHE A 8 13.84 -0.90 -11.74
CA PHE A 8 13.24 -1.20 -10.44
C PHE A 8 11.98 -0.34 -10.16
N TYR A 9 12.05 0.96 -10.43
CA TYR A 9 10.95 1.90 -10.22
C TYR A 9 9.74 1.58 -11.11
N ASP A 10 9.99 1.26 -12.39
CA ASP A 10 8.95 0.90 -13.36
C ASP A 10 8.29 -0.45 -13.04
N ALA A 11 8.97 -1.32 -12.27
CA ALA A 11 8.43 -2.59 -11.81
C ALA A 11 7.53 -2.47 -10.58
N LEU A 12 7.48 -1.30 -9.92
CA LEU A 12 6.63 -1.07 -8.76
C LEU A 12 5.17 -0.84 -9.20
N PRO A 13 4.19 -1.45 -8.51
CA PRO A 13 2.78 -1.14 -8.72
C PRO A 13 2.47 0.34 -8.54
N ILE A 14 1.53 0.84 -9.34
CA ILE A 14 1.10 2.23 -9.37
C ILE A 14 -0.25 2.37 -8.65
N LEU A 15 -0.29 3.25 -7.65
CA LEU A 15 -1.48 3.51 -6.84
C LEU A 15 -2.70 3.85 -7.71
N GLY A 16 -3.80 3.12 -7.51
CA GLY A 16 -5.07 3.36 -8.20
C GLY A 16 -5.04 3.04 -9.70
N ARG A 17 -4.03 2.32 -10.18
CA ARG A 17 -3.85 2.02 -11.62
C ARG A 17 -3.57 0.56 -11.91
N ASP A 18 -2.61 -0.07 -11.24
CA ASP A 18 -2.21 -1.44 -11.60
C ASP A 18 -1.72 -2.30 -10.42
N GLY A 19 -1.32 -3.52 -10.78
CA GLY A 19 -0.72 -4.48 -9.86
C GLY A 19 -1.58 -4.71 -8.62
N THR A 20 -0.92 -4.79 -7.46
CA THR A 20 -1.63 -4.96 -6.17
C THR A 20 -2.28 -3.68 -5.64
N LEU A 21 -2.20 -2.56 -6.37
CA LEU A 21 -2.73 -1.26 -5.97
C LEU A 21 -3.85 -0.74 -6.88
N PHE A 22 -4.28 -1.53 -7.87
CA PHE A 22 -5.19 -1.08 -8.94
C PHE A 22 -6.50 -0.46 -8.44
N ASP A 23 -7.04 -0.95 -7.32
CA ASP A 23 -8.26 -0.47 -6.68
C ASP A 23 -8.03 0.18 -5.31
N ILE A 24 -6.79 0.58 -5.01
CA ILE A 24 -6.43 1.33 -3.80
C ILE A 24 -6.41 2.81 -4.12
N GLN A 25 -7.28 3.59 -3.46
CA GLN A 25 -7.41 5.03 -3.64
C GLN A 25 -7.53 5.51 -5.11
N PRO A 26 -8.32 4.85 -5.99
CA PRO A 26 -8.31 5.13 -7.44
C PRO A 26 -8.82 6.53 -7.82
N GLN A 27 -9.58 7.18 -6.92
CA GLN A 27 -10.11 8.53 -7.08
C GLN A 27 -9.27 9.61 -6.38
N SER A 28 -8.18 9.22 -5.71
CA SER A 28 -7.28 10.18 -5.07
C SER A 28 -6.48 10.97 -6.11
N PRO A 29 -6.16 12.25 -5.87
CA PRO A 29 -5.19 13.01 -6.67
C PRO A 29 -3.83 12.30 -6.81
N ALA A 30 -3.46 11.45 -5.85
CA ALA A 30 -2.24 10.66 -5.86
C ALA A 30 -2.29 9.42 -6.79
N ALA A 31 -3.46 9.06 -7.33
CA ALA A 31 -3.60 7.92 -8.23
C ALA A 31 -2.79 8.13 -9.51
N GLY A 32 -1.90 7.18 -9.82
CA GLY A 32 -0.93 7.32 -10.91
C GLY A 32 0.37 8.06 -10.54
N LYS A 33 0.56 8.43 -9.27
CA LYS A 33 1.71 9.24 -8.81
C LYS A 33 2.56 8.57 -7.73
N VAL A 34 2.06 7.48 -7.16
CA VAL A 34 2.76 6.69 -6.13
C VAL A 34 3.12 5.33 -6.71
N HIS A 35 4.42 5.03 -6.72
CA HIS A 35 4.98 3.75 -7.16
C HIS A 35 5.44 2.99 -5.93
N ALA A 36 4.75 1.92 -5.55
CA ALA A 36 5.02 1.25 -4.28
C ALA A 36 4.69 -0.24 -4.27
N LYS A 37 5.52 -1.00 -3.55
CA LYS A 37 5.32 -2.42 -3.33
C LYS A 37 4.48 -2.66 -2.07
N THR A 38 3.54 -3.59 -2.19
CA THR A 38 2.75 -4.13 -1.08
C THR A 38 3.42 -5.33 -0.42
N GLY A 39 3.19 -5.49 0.89
CA GLY A 39 3.43 -6.74 1.62
C GLY A 39 2.26 -7.04 2.54
N THR A 40 1.82 -8.29 2.62
CA THR A 40 0.65 -8.69 3.42
C THR A 40 0.88 -10.07 4.03
N PHE A 41 0.71 -10.16 5.35
CA PHE A 41 0.65 -11.40 6.13
C PHE A 41 -0.57 -11.35 7.03
N SER A 42 -1.34 -12.44 7.05
CA SER A 42 -2.44 -12.64 7.97
C SER A 42 -2.52 -14.09 8.39
N THR A 43 -3.07 -14.31 9.58
CA THR A 43 -3.39 -15.64 10.10
C THR A 43 -4.83 -15.66 10.59
N TYR A 44 -5.45 -16.85 10.56
CA TYR A 44 -6.72 -17.04 11.23
C TYR A 44 -6.52 -17.02 12.75
N ASP A 45 -7.35 -16.25 13.43
CA ASP A 45 -7.44 -16.17 14.88
C ASP A 45 -8.68 -16.98 15.32
N PRO A 46 -8.49 -18.22 15.82
CA PRO A 46 -9.60 -19.10 16.18
C PRO A 46 -10.34 -18.64 17.45
N LEU A 47 -9.69 -17.87 18.34
CA LEU A 47 -10.30 -17.38 19.57
C LEU A 47 -11.38 -16.34 19.25
N ASN A 48 -11.08 -15.43 18.33
CA ASN A 48 -12.01 -14.36 17.95
C ASN A 48 -12.80 -14.66 16.68
N ARG A 49 -12.50 -15.78 16.00
CA ARG A 49 -13.07 -16.15 14.68
C ARG A 49 -12.87 -15.05 13.64
N ARG A 50 -11.67 -14.48 13.60
CA ARG A 50 -11.29 -13.33 12.75
C ARG A 50 -9.99 -13.62 12.00
N LEU A 51 -9.62 -12.72 11.09
CA LEU A 51 -8.26 -12.69 10.55
C LEU A 51 -7.45 -11.67 11.35
N LEU A 52 -6.28 -12.09 11.84
CA LEU A 52 -5.28 -11.19 12.38
C LEU A 52 -4.28 -10.85 11.26
N VAL A 53 -4.30 -9.62 10.79
CA VAL A 53 -3.28 -9.08 9.87
C VAL A 53 -2.02 -8.84 10.69
N THR A 54 -1.09 -9.79 10.64
CA THR A 54 0.16 -9.75 11.41
C THR A 54 1.18 -8.81 10.80
N GLY A 55 1.09 -8.54 9.49
CA GLY A 55 1.86 -7.50 8.86
C GLY A 55 1.22 -7.00 7.58
N LYS A 56 1.15 -5.69 7.43
CA LYS A 56 0.87 -5.06 6.14
C LYS A 56 1.80 -3.88 5.93
N GLY A 57 2.44 -3.87 4.76
CA GLY A 57 3.38 -2.83 4.36
C GLY A 57 3.03 -2.19 3.02
N LEU A 58 3.42 -0.94 2.87
CA LEU A 58 3.48 -0.20 1.62
C LEU A 58 4.76 0.62 1.60
N ALA A 59 5.66 0.34 0.66
CA ALA A 59 6.94 1.04 0.57
C ALA A 59 7.27 1.35 -0.89
N GLY A 60 7.80 2.55 -1.14
CA GLY A 60 8.05 3.01 -2.49
C GLY A 60 8.38 4.49 -2.55
N TYR A 61 7.95 5.13 -3.63
CA TYR A 61 8.33 6.48 -3.99
C TYR A 61 7.13 7.29 -4.46
N LEU A 62 7.20 8.60 -4.22
CA LEU A 62 6.32 9.59 -4.82
C LEU A 62 7.04 10.94 -4.94
N THR A 63 6.51 11.82 -5.76
CA THR A 63 6.92 13.23 -5.78
C THR A 63 5.78 14.07 -5.24
N THR A 64 6.02 14.84 -4.18
CA THR A 64 5.01 15.67 -3.51
C THR A 64 4.54 16.80 -4.42
N HIS A 65 3.43 17.46 -4.08
CA HIS A 65 2.97 18.67 -4.75
C HIS A 65 4.02 19.82 -4.72
N SER A 66 4.87 19.87 -3.70
CA SER A 66 5.97 20.85 -3.62
C SER A 66 7.19 20.48 -4.47
N GLY A 67 7.18 19.31 -5.13
CA GLY A 67 8.25 18.83 -6.01
C GLY A 67 9.33 18.02 -5.31
N GLU A 68 9.14 17.67 -4.03
CA GLU A 68 10.10 16.84 -3.29
C GLU A 68 9.94 15.37 -3.67
N HIS A 69 11.04 14.70 -4.00
CA HIS A 69 11.03 13.27 -4.29
C HIS A 69 11.28 12.45 -3.02
N LEU A 70 10.24 11.78 -2.55
CA LEU A 70 10.26 11.02 -1.30
C LEU A 70 10.39 9.52 -1.56
N ALA A 71 11.22 8.87 -0.75
CA ALA A 71 11.11 7.45 -0.48
C ALA A 71 10.35 7.26 0.84
N PHE A 72 9.44 6.30 0.90
CA PHE A 72 8.62 6.05 2.07
C PHE A 72 8.45 4.56 2.36
N ALA A 73 8.13 4.25 3.61
CA ALA A 73 7.71 2.93 4.04
C ALA A 73 6.72 3.06 5.21
N ILE A 74 5.54 2.47 5.07
CA ILE A 74 4.46 2.52 6.05
C ILE A 74 4.06 1.08 6.38
N TYR A 75 3.95 0.77 7.67
CA TYR A 75 3.62 -0.56 8.15
C TYR A 75 2.50 -0.49 9.18
N VAL A 76 1.62 -1.48 9.14
CA VAL A 76 0.59 -1.71 10.17
C VAL A 76 0.56 -3.20 10.51
N ASN A 77 0.56 -3.50 11.80
CA ASN A 77 0.66 -4.86 12.32
C ASN A 77 -0.48 -5.11 13.32
N ASN A 78 -0.78 -6.39 13.55
CA ASN A 78 -1.74 -6.88 14.54
C ASN A 78 -3.16 -6.27 14.42
N VAL A 79 -3.66 -6.12 13.19
CA VAL A 79 -5.00 -5.59 12.94
C VAL A 79 -6.01 -6.73 12.81
N SER A 80 -7.03 -6.73 13.66
CA SER A 80 -8.10 -7.73 13.61
C SER A 80 -9.19 -7.33 12.62
N VAL A 81 -9.38 -8.13 11.56
CA VAL A 81 -10.37 -7.88 10.50
C VAL A 81 -11.37 -9.03 10.36
N PRO A 82 -12.60 -8.78 9.85
CA PRO A 82 -13.56 -9.85 9.57
C PRO A 82 -13.01 -10.89 8.58
N VAL A 83 -13.52 -12.12 8.63
CA VAL A 83 -13.23 -13.17 7.64
C VAL A 83 -14.10 -12.95 6.39
N GLU A 84 -13.80 -11.89 5.66
CA GLU A 84 -14.45 -11.52 4.39
C GLU A 84 -13.38 -11.43 3.30
N ARG A 85 -13.74 -11.77 2.05
CA ARG A 85 -12.84 -11.88 0.89
C ARG A 85 -11.91 -10.67 0.71
N ASP A 86 -12.37 -9.46 1.06
CA ASP A 86 -11.66 -8.20 0.83
C ASP A 86 -11.35 -7.41 2.11
N ALA A 87 -11.62 -7.93 3.31
CA ALA A 87 -11.50 -7.14 4.54
C ALA A 87 -10.07 -6.59 4.75
N VAL A 88 -9.03 -7.38 4.49
CA VAL A 88 -7.63 -6.94 4.59
C VAL A 88 -7.36 -5.76 3.64
N LYS A 89 -7.77 -5.88 2.39
CA LYS A 89 -7.61 -4.83 1.37
C LYS A 89 -8.44 -3.58 1.72
N ARG A 90 -9.71 -3.75 2.06
CA ARG A 90 -10.63 -2.65 2.37
C ARG A 90 -10.20 -1.86 3.61
N ILE A 91 -9.66 -2.52 4.63
CA ILE A 91 -9.30 -1.89 5.90
C ILE A 91 -7.85 -1.44 5.86
N THR A 92 -6.89 -2.37 5.85
CA THR A 92 -5.47 -2.03 5.96
C THR A 92 -4.86 -1.69 4.59
N GLY A 93 -5.42 -2.21 3.48
CA GLY A 93 -5.12 -1.78 2.10
C GLY A 93 -5.35 -0.29 1.90
N GLN A 94 -6.61 0.12 2.03
CA GLN A 94 -7.01 1.51 1.83
C GLN A 94 -6.33 2.44 2.84
N ALA A 95 -6.25 2.08 4.12
CA ALA A 95 -5.61 2.94 5.12
C ALA A 95 -4.13 3.27 4.78
N LEU A 96 -3.33 2.29 4.35
CA LEU A 96 -1.95 2.59 3.92
C LEU A 96 -1.91 3.42 2.63
N GLY A 97 -2.85 3.18 1.71
CA GLY A 97 -3.00 3.98 0.49
C GLY A 97 -3.38 5.43 0.79
N GLU A 98 -4.25 5.67 1.76
CA GLU A 98 -4.66 7.01 2.23
C GLU A 98 -3.48 7.76 2.83
N ILE A 99 -2.68 7.11 3.68
CA ILE A 99 -1.48 7.73 4.26
C ILE A 99 -0.46 8.08 3.16
N ALA A 100 -0.22 7.17 2.21
CA ALA A 100 0.67 7.46 1.08
C ALA A 100 0.13 8.59 0.19
N ALA A 101 -1.18 8.63 -0.04
CA ALA A 101 -1.84 9.66 -0.83
C ALA A 101 -1.79 11.03 -0.14
N ALA A 102 -1.81 11.09 1.19
CA ALA A 102 -1.72 12.34 1.94
C ALA A 102 -0.34 13.03 1.82
N ALA A 103 0.70 12.30 1.38
CA ALA A 103 2.02 12.85 1.14
C ALA A 103 2.16 13.47 -0.27
N TYR A 104 1.20 13.25 -1.17
CA TYR A 104 1.16 13.85 -2.50
C TYR A 104 0.55 15.25 -2.44
#